data_AF-A0A357EYS6-F1
#
_entry.id   AF-A0A357EYS6-F1
#
_cell.length_a   1.000
_cell.length_b   1.000
_cell.length_c   1.000
_cell.angle_alpha   90.00
_cell.angle_beta   90.00
_cell.angle_gamma   90.00
#
_symmetry.space_group_name_H-M   'P 1'
#
loop_
_entity.id
_entity.type
_entity.pdbx_description
1 polymer ?
#
loop_
_entity_poly.entity_id
_entity_poly.type
_entity_poly.pdbx_seq_one_letter_code
_entity_poly.pdbx_strand_id
1 'polypeptide(L)'
;MNSEELEVSLKTEFENYLNGLAGEMRRNITDFQAKIEAEFEKHRTQLDEAFRELNGRFENEHQIDKPFREMIADHLRLARDDGARVAATAFGEAEKLAAEMEKADAARYDLIRNAVNEISGEHTQAAILQALLNNSARFAARGALFIVRGDNLMGWNAFADGQNQFEDRTREIIIPVQQDTLPGRAISEMRPLRQSDVKCDENQLFLEPLNFAETGNGAAIPLIVRGRAVAVIYADSASEGETVNTEPLETLVQVAALTVDLRAGGHSARPARDEEAASTEQSTAAEPDPVRTDEVYSSGNEFATISSDSYAEDQSAAEFREEEYNGAVAVEEAEPIQQEVEDFAAADEEEPAAEESFETPQSYAAFEAPVYEPEIEAVVEFEADVQEAAPEIVMEAAEAEYTFAEEGDFAPPSEEIKAEEAEAFVEAEAEPVSTLAGTNGDQNGPAVVEAAAPKPVRSRFSER
;
A
#
# COMPACT_ATOMS: atom_id res chain seq x y z
N MET A 1 -11.44 37.86 -18.83
CA MET A 1 -11.60 36.42 -18.62
C MET A 1 -11.16 36.15 -17.20
N ASN A 2 -12.09 35.70 -16.37
CA ASN A 2 -11.79 35.39 -14.97
C ASN A 2 -11.11 34.02 -14.89
N SER A 3 -10.17 33.87 -13.95
CA SER A 3 -9.46 32.61 -13.68
C SER A 3 -10.41 31.43 -13.46
N GLU A 4 -11.52 31.69 -12.75
CA GLU A 4 -12.55 30.69 -12.45
C GLU A 4 -13.26 30.16 -13.71
N GLU A 5 -13.47 31.00 -14.72
CA GLU A 5 -14.09 30.58 -15.99
C GLU A 5 -13.15 29.66 -16.78
N LEU A 6 -11.84 29.87 -16.64
CA LEU A 6 -10.79 29.13 -17.34
C LEU A 6 -10.56 27.74 -16.72
N GLU A 7 -10.62 27.65 -15.39
CA GLU A 7 -10.57 26.37 -14.66
C GLU A 7 -11.80 25.51 -14.95
N VAL A 8 -12.99 26.11 -14.97
CA VAL A 8 -14.23 25.39 -15.32
C VAL A 8 -14.20 24.92 -16.77
N SER A 9 -13.67 25.73 -17.70
CA SER A 9 -13.51 25.34 -19.11
C SER A 9 -12.54 24.17 -19.27
N LEU A 10 -11.37 24.21 -18.62
CA LEU A 10 -10.37 23.14 -18.66
C LEU A 10 -10.90 21.84 -18.06
N LYS A 11 -11.59 21.92 -16.91
CA LYS A 11 -12.20 20.75 -16.29
C LYS A 11 -13.24 20.12 -17.21
N THR A 12 -14.09 20.95 -17.83
CA THR A 12 -15.11 20.48 -18.77
C THR A 12 -14.49 19.84 -20.01
N GLU A 13 -13.43 20.42 -20.58
CA GLU A 13 -12.70 19.83 -21.71
C GLU A 13 -12.02 18.50 -21.35
N PHE A 14 -11.42 18.42 -20.16
CA PHE A 14 -10.78 17.20 -19.69
C PHE A 14 -11.80 16.09 -19.40
N GLU A 15 -12.93 16.42 -18.77
CA GLU A 15 -14.04 15.49 -18.55
C GLU A 15 -14.61 15.00 -19.89
N ASN A 16 -14.78 15.90 -20.86
CA ASN A 16 -15.22 15.52 -22.21
C ASN A 16 -14.20 14.60 -22.90
N TYR A 17 -12.90 14.86 -22.75
CA TYR A 17 -11.85 14.02 -23.30
C TYR A 17 -11.83 12.62 -22.66
N LEU A 18 -11.88 12.52 -21.33
CA LEU A 18 -11.93 11.24 -20.62
C LEU A 18 -13.18 10.44 -20.96
N ASN A 19 -14.34 11.11 -21.05
CA ASN A 19 -15.58 10.46 -21.47
C ASN A 19 -15.49 9.98 -22.92
N GLY A 20 -14.83 10.72 -23.80
CA GLY A 20 -14.52 10.30 -25.16
C GLY A 20 -13.64 9.05 -25.20
N LEU A 21 -12.52 9.06 -24.46
CA LEU A 21 -11.58 7.94 -24.38
C LEU A 21 -12.23 6.69 -23.77
N ALA A 22 -13.01 6.84 -22.70
CA ALA A 22 -13.74 5.74 -22.09
C ALA A 22 -14.82 5.17 -23.04
N GLY A 23 -15.48 6.04 -23.80
CA GLY A 23 -16.40 5.64 -24.86
C GLY A 23 -15.71 4.85 -25.97
N GLU A 24 -14.53 5.31 -26.41
CA GLU A 24 -13.71 4.63 -27.42
C GLU A 24 -13.22 3.26 -26.92
N MET A 25 -12.72 3.18 -25.69
CA MET A 25 -12.26 1.92 -25.11
C MET A 25 -13.41 0.91 -24.98
N ARG A 26 -14.60 1.34 -24.53
CA ARG A 26 -15.78 0.46 -24.51
C ARG A 26 -16.15 -0.03 -25.89
N ARG A 27 -16.10 0.84 -26.90
CA ARG A 27 -16.36 0.46 -28.29
C ARG A 27 -15.34 -0.56 -28.80
N ASN A 28 -14.06 -0.35 -28.53
CA ASN A 28 -13.00 -1.30 -28.90
C ASN A 28 -13.18 -2.66 -28.21
N ILE A 29 -13.63 -2.69 -26.95
CA ILE A 29 -13.94 -3.95 -26.24
C ILE A 29 -15.12 -4.67 -26.91
N THR A 30 -16.20 -3.95 -27.24
CA THR A 30 -17.35 -4.57 -27.92
C THR A 30 -16.99 -5.08 -29.31
N ASP A 31 -16.19 -4.32 -30.06
CA ASP A 31 -15.75 -4.72 -31.40
C ASP A 31 -14.81 -5.94 -31.34
N PHE A 32 -13.92 -5.98 -30.33
CA PHE A 32 -13.06 -7.13 -30.09
C PHE A 32 -13.87 -8.38 -29.69
N GLN A 33 -14.85 -8.23 -28.80
CA GLN A 33 -15.75 -9.32 -28.41
C GLN A 33 -16.52 -9.87 -29.62
N ALA A 34 -17.10 -8.98 -30.43
CA ALA A 34 -17.80 -9.37 -31.66
C ALA A 34 -16.87 -10.09 -32.66
N LYS A 35 -15.62 -9.63 -32.79
CA LYS A 35 -14.61 -10.28 -33.63
C LYS A 35 -14.24 -11.68 -33.12
N ILE A 36 -14.10 -11.86 -31.81
CA ILE A 36 -13.86 -13.18 -31.20
C ILE A 36 -15.03 -14.12 -31.48
N GLU A 37 -16.27 -13.66 -31.25
CA GLU A 37 -17.47 -14.46 -31.50
C GLU A 37 -17.57 -14.87 -32.98
N ALA A 38 -17.26 -13.96 -33.90
CA ALA A 38 -17.23 -14.25 -35.33
C ALA A 38 -16.15 -15.27 -35.72
N GLU A 39 -14.93 -15.16 -35.19
CA GLU A 39 -13.87 -16.16 -35.44
C GLU A 39 -14.21 -17.51 -34.80
N PHE A 40 -14.86 -17.54 -33.63
CA PHE A 40 -15.32 -18.78 -33.01
C PHE A 40 -16.39 -19.47 -33.87
N GLU A 41 -17.36 -18.74 -34.37
CA GLU A 41 -18.41 -19.29 -35.24
C GLU A 41 -17.82 -19.79 -36.56
N LYS A 42 -16.82 -19.10 -37.10
CA LYS A 42 -16.04 -19.53 -38.26
C LYS A 42 -15.25 -20.82 -37.99
N HIS A 43 -14.56 -20.92 -36.86
CA HIS A 43 -13.87 -22.16 -36.48
C HIS A 43 -14.85 -23.31 -36.25
N ARG A 44 -16.01 -23.03 -35.65
CA ARG A 44 -17.07 -24.02 -35.42
C ARG A 44 -17.60 -24.55 -36.75
N THR A 45 -17.92 -23.68 -37.69
CA THR A 45 -18.37 -24.06 -39.03
C THR A 45 -17.30 -24.81 -39.81
N GLN A 46 -16.03 -24.39 -39.73
CA GLN A 46 -14.90 -25.12 -40.33
C GLN A 46 -14.74 -26.52 -39.74
N LEU A 47 -14.87 -26.67 -38.41
CA LEU A 47 -14.83 -27.97 -37.75
C LEU A 47 -16.01 -28.84 -38.19
N ASP A 48 -17.23 -28.31 -38.19
CA ASP A 48 -18.43 -29.04 -38.63
C ASP A 48 -18.34 -29.47 -40.10
N GLU A 49 -17.75 -28.64 -40.96
CA GLU A 49 -17.49 -28.98 -42.36
C GLU A 49 -16.40 -30.06 -42.50
N ALA A 50 -15.28 -29.92 -41.78
CA ALA A 50 -14.23 -30.94 -41.74
C ALA A 50 -14.76 -32.29 -41.22
N PHE A 51 -15.62 -32.28 -40.19
CA PHE A 51 -16.28 -33.49 -39.68
C PHE A 51 -17.25 -34.07 -40.70
N ARG A 52 -18.02 -33.24 -41.41
CA ARG A 52 -18.95 -33.70 -42.45
C ARG A 52 -18.20 -34.31 -43.64
N GLU A 53 -17.13 -33.69 -44.09
CA GLU A 53 -16.28 -34.19 -45.17
C GLU A 53 -15.62 -35.51 -44.77
N LEU A 54 -15.06 -35.57 -43.56
CA LEU A 54 -14.46 -36.77 -43.00
C LEU A 54 -15.50 -37.90 -42.95
N ASN A 55 -16.70 -37.65 -42.43
CA ASN A 55 -17.77 -38.65 -42.37
C ASN A 55 -18.20 -39.14 -43.76
N GLY A 56 -18.29 -38.23 -44.75
CA GLY A 56 -18.58 -38.58 -46.14
C GLY A 56 -17.50 -39.44 -46.80
N ARG A 57 -16.22 -39.23 -46.45
CA ARG A 57 -15.12 -40.10 -46.91
C ARG A 57 -15.22 -41.50 -46.29
N PHE A 58 -15.55 -41.59 -45.00
CA PHE A 58 -15.77 -42.88 -44.32
C PHE A 58 -16.95 -43.67 -44.91
N GLU A 59 -18.03 -43.04 -45.36
CA GLU A 59 -19.16 -43.77 -45.95
C GLU A 59 -18.87 -44.32 -47.36
N ASN A 60 -18.05 -43.65 -48.15
CA ASN A 60 -17.76 -44.05 -49.53
C ASN A 60 -16.63 -45.11 -49.64
N GLU A 61 -15.69 -45.14 -48.71
CA GLU A 61 -14.56 -46.08 -48.73
C GLU A 61 -14.93 -47.44 -48.09
N HIS A 62 -15.30 -48.39 -48.94
CA HIS A 62 -15.85 -49.73 -48.60
C HIS A 62 -14.87 -50.71 -47.91
N GLN A 63 -13.79 -50.25 -47.27
CA GLN A 63 -12.80 -51.13 -46.64
C GLN A 63 -12.35 -50.70 -45.24
N ILE A 64 -13.02 -49.74 -44.62
CA ILE A 64 -12.74 -49.42 -43.21
C ILE A 64 -13.53 -50.41 -42.36
N ASP A 65 -12.83 -51.43 -41.87
CA ASP A 65 -13.36 -52.49 -41.02
C ASP A 65 -14.27 -51.92 -39.94
N LYS A 66 -15.50 -52.45 -39.86
CA LYS A 66 -16.48 -52.12 -38.81
C LYS A 66 -15.87 -51.94 -37.40
N PRO A 67 -14.97 -52.81 -36.90
CA PRO A 67 -14.33 -52.62 -35.59
C PRO A 67 -13.51 -51.33 -35.45
N PHE A 68 -12.91 -50.83 -36.53
CA PHE A 68 -12.13 -49.59 -36.49
C PHE A 68 -13.01 -48.35 -36.33
N ARG A 69 -14.20 -48.34 -36.96
CA ARG A 69 -15.17 -47.24 -36.79
C ARG A 69 -15.73 -47.18 -35.37
N GLU A 70 -16.01 -48.34 -34.79
CA GLU A 70 -16.42 -48.45 -33.38
C GLU A 70 -15.31 -47.91 -32.46
N MET A 71 -14.05 -48.27 -32.71
CA MET A 71 -12.90 -47.76 -31.95
C MET A 71 -12.73 -46.23 -32.03
N ILE A 72 -12.89 -45.60 -33.21
CA ILE A 72 -12.79 -44.13 -33.35
C ILE A 72 -13.94 -43.44 -32.63
N ALA A 73 -15.18 -43.94 -32.77
CA ALA A 73 -16.34 -43.37 -32.10
C ALA A 73 -16.18 -43.42 -30.57
N ASP A 74 -15.66 -44.53 -30.05
CA ASP A 74 -15.35 -44.67 -28.63
C ASP A 74 -14.24 -43.71 -28.19
N HIS A 75 -13.18 -43.53 -29.00
CA HIS A 75 -12.11 -42.59 -28.68
C HIS A 75 -12.57 -41.13 -28.68
N LEU A 76 -13.39 -40.71 -29.66
CA LEU A 76 -13.96 -39.35 -29.69
C LEU A 76 -14.90 -39.10 -28.52
N ARG A 77 -15.69 -40.11 -28.14
CA ARG A 77 -16.54 -40.02 -26.95
C ARG A 77 -15.69 -39.86 -25.70
N LEU A 78 -14.64 -40.67 -25.55
CA LEU A 78 -13.71 -40.57 -24.43
C LEU A 78 -13.01 -39.20 -24.39
N ALA A 79 -12.51 -38.71 -25.53
CA ALA A 79 -11.84 -37.41 -25.63
C ALA A 79 -12.78 -36.24 -25.29
N ARG A 80 -14.05 -36.32 -25.71
CA ARG A 80 -15.08 -35.33 -25.35
C ARG A 80 -15.38 -35.37 -23.84
N ASP A 81 -15.55 -36.56 -23.28
CA ASP A 81 -15.85 -36.71 -21.86
C ASP A 81 -14.65 -36.26 -20.99
N ASP A 82 -13.42 -36.54 -21.41
CA ASP A 82 -12.21 -36.02 -20.77
C ASP A 82 -12.08 -34.50 -20.92
N GLY A 83 -12.38 -33.94 -22.09
CA GLY A 83 -12.40 -32.49 -22.30
C GLY A 83 -13.43 -31.78 -21.43
N ALA A 84 -14.64 -32.33 -21.33
CA ALA A 84 -15.69 -31.82 -20.44
C ALA A 84 -15.27 -31.90 -18.96
N ARG A 85 -14.58 -32.98 -18.57
CA ARG A 85 -14.05 -33.12 -17.21
C ARG A 85 -12.95 -32.11 -16.91
N VAL A 86 -12.00 -31.89 -17.83
CA VAL A 86 -10.93 -30.90 -17.67
C VAL A 86 -11.49 -29.48 -17.60
N ALA A 87 -12.48 -29.16 -18.44
CA ALA A 87 -13.16 -27.87 -18.39
C ALA A 87 -13.89 -27.68 -17.04
N ALA A 88 -14.64 -28.68 -16.59
CA ALA A 88 -15.34 -28.62 -15.30
C ALA A 88 -14.38 -28.45 -14.11
N THR A 89 -13.21 -29.12 -14.13
CA THR A 89 -12.19 -28.92 -13.08
C THR A 89 -11.57 -27.54 -13.14
N ALA A 90 -11.25 -27.03 -14.34
CA ALA A 90 -10.67 -25.70 -14.51
C ALA A 90 -11.64 -24.60 -14.05
N PHE A 91 -12.93 -24.73 -14.37
CA PHE A 91 -13.96 -23.80 -13.90
C PHE A 91 -14.14 -23.87 -12.37
N GLY A 92 -14.17 -25.08 -11.80
CA GLY A 92 -14.27 -25.24 -10.34
C GLY A 92 -13.06 -24.67 -9.59
N GLU A 93 -11.85 -24.82 -10.13
CA GLU A 93 -10.63 -24.22 -9.57
C GLU A 93 -10.65 -22.69 -9.71
N ALA A 94 -11.07 -22.17 -10.87
CA ALA A 94 -11.20 -20.73 -11.09
C ALA A 94 -12.22 -20.09 -10.14
N GLU A 95 -13.38 -20.72 -9.94
CA GLU A 95 -14.41 -20.25 -9.00
C GLU A 95 -13.90 -20.26 -7.56
N LYS A 96 -13.17 -21.31 -7.16
CA LYS A 96 -12.56 -21.38 -5.83
C LYS A 96 -11.54 -20.27 -5.61
N LEU A 97 -10.67 -20.01 -6.58
CA LEU A 97 -9.69 -18.93 -6.50
C LEU A 97 -10.38 -17.56 -6.44
N ALA A 98 -11.44 -17.35 -7.23
CA ALA A 98 -12.23 -16.11 -7.18
C ALA A 98 -12.86 -15.89 -5.79
N ALA A 99 -13.46 -16.93 -5.20
CA ALA A 99 -14.04 -16.86 -3.87
C ALA A 99 -12.98 -16.63 -2.76
N GLU A 100 -11.76 -17.16 -2.92
CA GLU A 100 -10.64 -16.91 -2.01
C GLU A 100 -10.15 -15.45 -2.12
N MET A 101 -10.06 -14.90 -3.34
CA MET A 101 -9.73 -13.49 -3.57
C MET A 101 -10.77 -12.56 -2.97
N GLU A 102 -12.07 -12.82 -3.16
CA GLU A 102 -13.15 -12.01 -2.59
C GLU A 102 -13.09 -11.98 -1.04
N LYS A 103 -12.79 -13.12 -0.41
CA LYS A 103 -12.60 -13.19 1.04
C LYS A 103 -11.37 -12.41 1.50
N ALA A 104 -10.27 -12.46 0.75
CA ALA A 104 -9.07 -11.68 1.05
C ALA A 104 -9.33 -10.17 0.94
N ASP A 105 -10.09 -9.74 -0.07
CA ASP A 105 -10.48 -8.34 -0.25
C ASP A 105 -11.41 -7.85 0.88
N ALA A 106 -12.37 -8.68 1.29
CA ALA A 106 -13.23 -8.37 2.45
C ALA A 106 -12.41 -8.22 3.74
N ALA A 107 -11.48 -9.14 4.01
CA ALA A 107 -10.60 -9.05 5.17
C ALA A 107 -9.71 -7.79 5.12
N ARG A 108 -9.25 -7.40 3.93
CA ARG A 108 -8.46 -6.17 3.72
C ARG A 108 -9.29 -4.92 4.01
N TYR A 109 -10.55 -4.89 3.61
CA TYR A 109 -11.45 -3.78 3.93
C TYR A 109 -11.66 -3.65 5.44
N ASP A 110 -11.83 -4.76 6.16
CA ASP A 110 -11.95 -4.76 7.62
C ASP A 110 -10.70 -4.19 8.31
N LEU A 111 -9.50 -4.49 7.79
CA LEU A 111 -8.25 -3.91 8.30
C LEU A 111 -8.22 -2.39 8.16
N ILE A 112 -8.59 -1.87 6.99
CA ILE A 112 -8.64 -0.41 6.74
C ILE A 112 -9.71 0.22 7.64
N ARG A 113 -10.90 -0.36 7.72
CA ARG A 113 -11.98 0.14 8.57
C ARG A 113 -11.57 0.23 10.03
N ASN A 114 -10.92 -0.81 10.55
CA ASN A 114 -10.45 -0.83 11.93
C ASN A 114 -9.36 0.23 12.17
N ALA A 115 -8.41 0.37 11.25
CA ALA A 115 -7.38 1.40 11.31
C ALA A 115 -7.97 2.82 11.29
N VAL A 116 -9.00 3.07 10.45
CA VAL A 116 -9.71 4.35 10.41
C VAL A 116 -10.39 4.66 11.73
N ASN A 117 -11.06 3.68 12.34
CA ASN A 117 -11.70 3.85 13.65
C ASN A 117 -10.68 4.11 14.77
N GLU A 118 -9.52 3.45 14.73
CA GLU A 118 -8.44 3.64 15.70
C GLU A 118 -7.86 5.05 15.58
N ILE A 119 -7.45 5.47 14.37
CA ILE A 119 -6.87 6.81 14.10
C ILE A 119 -7.86 7.92 14.49
N SER A 120 -9.13 7.80 14.10
CA SER A 120 -10.15 8.83 14.39
C SER A 120 -10.58 8.87 15.87
N GLY A 121 -10.37 7.79 16.61
CA GLY A 121 -10.62 7.71 18.05
C GLY A 121 -9.62 8.50 18.89
N GLU A 122 -8.42 8.77 18.37
CA GLU A 122 -7.35 9.43 19.12
C GLU A 122 -7.61 10.93 19.37
N HIS A 123 -7.04 11.44 20.46
CA HIS A 123 -7.30 12.80 20.96
C HIS A 123 -6.07 13.72 20.96
N THR A 124 -4.86 13.17 20.84
CA THR A 124 -3.63 13.95 20.78
C THR A 124 -2.96 13.76 19.43
N GLN A 125 -2.25 14.79 18.95
CA GLN A 125 -1.54 14.70 17.67
C GLN A 125 -0.52 13.55 17.67
N ALA A 126 0.23 13.37 18.75
CA ALA A 126 1.20 12.30 18.88
C ALA A 126 0.52 10.91 18.82
N ALA A 127 -0.62 10.73 19.49
CA ALA A 127 -1.36 9.47 19.45
C ALA A 127 -1.94 9.18 18.05
N ILE A 128 -2.45 10.20 17.34
CA ILE A 128 -2.92 10.06 15.95
C ILE A 128 -1.78 9.58 15.04
N LEU A 129 -0.60 10.20 15.13
CA LEU A 129 0.56 9.82 14.32
C LEU A 129 1.07 8.42 14.69
N GLN A 130 0.97 8.01 15.96
CA GLN A 130 1.38 6.69 16.42
C GLN A 130 0.41 5.61 15.91
N ALA A 131 -0.90 5.86 15.99
CA ALA A 131 -1.93 4.99 15.45
C ALA A 131 -1.79 4.86 13.93
N LEU A 132 -1.48 5.95 13.21
CA LEU A 132 -1.17 5.91 11.79
C LEU A 132 0.02 4.97 11.51
N LEU A 133 1.16 5.19 12.18
CA LEU A 133 2.37 4.40 11.95
C LEU A 133 2.16 2.90 12.24
N ASN A 134 1.50 2.58 13.35
CA ASN A 134 1.20 1.20 13.75
C ASN A 134 0.30 0.49 12.72
N ASN A 135 -0.67 1.21 12.15
CA ASN A 135 -1.56 0.64 11.14
C ASN A 135 -0.90 0.57 9.76
N SER A 136 0.02 1.51 9.43
CA SER A 136 0.82 1.46 8.20
C SER A 136 1.72 0.22 8.13
N ALA A 137 2.19 -0.29 9.27
CA ALA A 137 2.99 -1.53 9.33
C ALA A 137 2.24 -2.78 8.86
N ARG A 138 0.92 -2.71 8.64
CA ARG A 138 0.13 -3.81 8.05
C ARG A 138 0.09 -3.79 6.53
N PHE A 139 0.48 -2.67 5.92
CA PHE A 139 0.39 -2.43 4.47
C PHE A 139 1.76 -2.24 3.81
N ALA A 140 2.82 -2.15 4.60
CA ALA A 140 4.20 -2.09 4.15
C ALA A 140 5.10 -2.90 5.09
N ALA A 141 6.20 -3.43 4.57
CA ALA A 141 7.16 -4.19 5.36
C ALA A 141 7.98 -3.25 6.26
N ARG A 142 8.37 -2.09 5.72
CA ARG A 142 9.14 -1.07 6.44
C ARG A 142 8.61 0.31 6.13
N GLY A 143 8.85 1.26 7.03
CA GLY A 143 8.49 2.65 6.82
C GLY A 143 8.95 3.56 7.93
N ALA A 144 8.98 4.85 7.64
CA ALA A 144 9.38 5.89 8.58
C ALA A 144 8.51 7.13 8.42
N LEU A 145 8.16 7.74 9.55
CA LEU A 145 7.40 8.99 9.58
C LEU A 145 8.34 10.14 9.91
N PHE A 146 8.29 11.19 9.09
CA PHE A 146 9.04 12.42 9.29
C PHE A 146 8.09 13.58 9.52
N ILE A 147 8.42 14.47 10.45
CA ILE A 147 7.66 15.68 10.76
C ILE A 147 8.37 16.88 10.14
N VAL A 148 7.60 17.76 9.51
CA VAL A 148 8.12 19.02 8.96
C VAL A 148 8.30 20.04 10.08
N ARG A 149 9.52 20.54 10.26
CA ARG A 149 9.84 21.60 11.22
C ARG A 149 10.78 22.63 10.57
N GLY A 150 10.20 23.78 10.22
CA GLY A 150 10.89 24.77 9.38
C GLY A 150 11.10 24.22 7.98
N ASP A 151 12.32 24.29 7.48
CA ASP A 151 12.74 23.74 6.18
C ASP A 151 13.37 22.35 6.30
N ASN A 152 13.17 21.66 7.43
CA ASN A 152 13.73 20.33 7.67
C ASN A 152 12.63 19.29 7.94
N LEU A 153 12.87 18.08 7.47
CA LEU A 153 12.16 16.86 7.86
C LEU A 153 12.95 16.22 9.01
N MET A 154 12.30 16.09 10.16
CA MET A 154 12.87 15.40 11.32
C MET A 154 12.22 14.04 11.44
N GLY A 155 13.02 12.98 11.54
CA GLY A 155 12.48 11.66 11.78
C GLY A 155 11.77 11.60 13.12
N TRP A 156 10.59 10.99 13.14
CA TRP A 156 9.76 10.90 14.33
C TRP A 156 9.75 9.49 14.89
N ASN A 157 9.43 8.50 14.06
CA ASN A 157 9.44 7.09 14.40
C ASN A 157 9.39 6.23 13.11
N ALA A 158 9.80 4.97 13.20
CA ALA A 158 9.86 4.04 12.06
C ALA A 158 9.54 2.60 12.49
N PHE A 159 9.08 1.80 11.52
CA PHE A 159 8.78 0.39 11.65
C PHE A 159 9.54 -0.43 10.61
N ALA A 160 9.88 -1.66 10.97
CA ALA A 160 10.28 -2.71 10.03
C ALA A 160 9.80 -4.06 10.56
N ASP A 161 9.40 -4.96 9.66
CA ASP A 161 8.93 -6.31 9.99
C ASP A 161 7.82 -6.33 11.06
N GLY A 162 6.93 -5.34 11.01
CA GLY A 162 5.81 -5.21 11.95
C GLY A 162 6.21 -4.83 13.39
N GLN A 163 7.44 -4.35 13.61
CA GLN A 163 7.93 -3.90 14.92
C GLN A 163 8.45 -2.46 14.86
N ASN A 164 8.11 -1.66 15.88
CA ASN A 164 8.66 -0.31 16.08
C ASN A 164 9.99 -0.43 16.83
N GLN A 165 11.11 -0.58 16.12
CA GLN A 165 12.43 -0.83 16.73
C GLN A 165 13.44 0.31 16.55
N PHE A 166 13.05 1.42 15.94
CA PHE A 166 14.01 2.43 15.45
C PHE A 166 13.80 3.83 16.00
N GLU A 167 13.07 4.00 17.10
CA GLU A 167 12.69 5.32 17.63
C GLU A 167 13.91 6.25 17.84
N ASP A 168 14.97 5.76 18.49
CA ASP A 168 16.18 6.56 18.77
C ASP A 168 16.91 6.97 17.48
N ARG A 169 17.17 6.01 16.58
CA ARG A 169 17.86 6.27 15.31
C ARG A 169 17.05 7.18 14.39
N THR A 170 15.74 7.01 14.37
CA THR A 170 14.86 7.81 13.50
C THR A 170 14.91 9.27 13.90
N ARG A 171 14.96 9.57 15.21
CA ARG A 171 15.01 10.96 15.72
C ARG A 171 16.29 11.71 15.38
N GLU A 172 17.37 11.01 15.09
CA GLU A 172 18.65 11.60 14.68
C GLU A 172 18.65 12.04 13.20
N ILE A 173 17.66 11.59 12.42
CA ILE A 173 17.58 11.88 10.99
C ILE A 173 16.98 13.26 10.77
N ILE A 174 17.74 14.14 10.13
CA ILE A 174 17.31 15.48 9.75
C ILE A 174 17.66 15.70 8.27
N ILE A 175 16.63 15.91 7.45
CA ILE A 175 16.75 16.03 6.00
C ILE A 175 16.20 17.41 5.59
N PRO A 176 16.99 18.31 5.01
CA PRO A 176 16.47 19.52 4.39
C PRO A 176 15.40 19.21 3.34
N VAL A 177 14.27 19.94 3.34
CA VAL A 177 13.15 19.72 2.41
C VAL A 177 13.58 19.92 0.95
N GLN A 178 14.61 20.75 0.71
CA GLN A 178 15.13 21.06 -0.63
C GLN A 178 16.06 19.98 -1.20
N GLN A 179 16.45 18.97 -0.41
CA GLN A 179 17.26 17.86 -0.90
C GLN A 179 16.45 16.95 -1.83
N ASP A 180 17.15 16.30 -2.76
CA ASP A 180 16.59 15.39 -3.75
C ASP A 180 16.35 14.00 -3.14
N THR A 181 15.49 14.00 -2.12
CA THR A 181 14.98 12.80 -1.44
C THR A 181 13.51 12.60 -1.77
N LEU A 182 13.07 11.34 -1.81
CA LEU A 182 11.67 11.02 -2.05
C LEU A 182 10.70 11.71 -1.06
N PRO A 183 10.98 11.75 0.27
CA PRO A 183 10.16 12.51 1.22
C PRO A 183 10.19 14.03 0.98
N GLY A 184 11.35 14.62 0.70
CA GLY A 184 11.49 16.06 0.42
C GLY A 184 10.70 16.49 -0.82
N ARG A 185 10.74 15.67 -1.88
CA ARG A 185 9.95 15.91 -3.09
C ARG A 185 8.46 15.73 -2.87
N ALA A 186 8.01 14.72 -2.13
CA ALA A 186 6.60 14.51 -1.84
C ALA A 186 5.99 15.68 -1.03
N ILE A 187 6.77 16.24 -0.11
CA ILE A 187 6.41 17.46 0.65
C ILE A 187 6.34 18.68 -0.28
N SER A 188 7.32 18.85 -1.17
CA SER A 188 7.39 19.99 -2.10
C SER A 188 6.26 19.96 -3.15
N GLU A 189 5.93 18.78 -3.68
CA GLU A 189 4.87 18.60 -4.67
C GLU A 189 3.47 18.42 -4.03
N MET A 190 3.41 18.25 -2.71
CA MET A 190 2.17 18.02 -1.95
C MET A 190 1.31 16.89 -2.52
N ARG A 191 1.95 15.82 -2.98
CA ARG A 191 1.29 14.61 -3.50
C ARG A 191 2.07 13.34 -3.16
N PRO A 192 1.41 12.17 -3.12
CA PRO A 192 2.10 10.89 -3.03
C PRO A 192 3.05 10.71 -4.20
N LEU A 193 4.26 10.21 -3.93
CA LEU A 193 5.26 9.87 -4.94
C LEU A 193 5.73 8.44 -4.73
N ARG A 194 5.97 7.73 -5.85
CA ARG A 194 6.59 6.40 -5.86
C ARG A 194 8.02 6.53 -6.39
N GLN A 195 8.94 5.75 -5.82
CA GLN A 195 10.34 5.71 -6.23
C GLN A 195 10.50 5.21 -7.67
N SER A 196 9.58 4.39 -8.16
CA SER A 196 9.51 3.96 -9.56
C SER A 196 9.27 5.10 -10.54
N ASP A 197 8.56 6.14 -10.10
CA ASP A 197 8.08 7.23 -10.96
C ASP A 197 9.05 8.40 -10.96
N VAL A 198 9.88 8.50 -9.92
CA VAL A 198 10.74 9.65 -9.66
C VAL A 198 12.11 9.18 -9.21
N LYS A 199 13.14 9.59 -9.94
CA LYS A 199 14.53 9.42 -9.52
C LYS A 199 14.90 10.47 -8.46
N CYS A 200 15.40 10.01 -7.33
CA CYS A 200 15.90 10.83 -6.23
C CYS A 200 17.29 10.28 -5.84
N ASP A 201 18.35 11.06 -6.05
CA ASP A 201 19.72 10.56 -5.86
C ASP A 201 20.18 10.56 -4.39
N GLU A 202 19.45 11.26 -3.50
CA GLU A 202 19.87 11.46 -2.10
C GLU A 202 19.09 10.62 -1.08
N ASN A 203 18.35 9.59 -1.52
CA ASN A 203 17.56 8.73 -0.62
C ASN A 203 18.40 8.05 0.48
N GLN A 204 19.69 7.83 0.25
CA GLN A 204 20.62 7.23 1.22
C GLN A 204 20.67 8.02 2.54
N LEU A 205 20.40 9.33 2.53
CA LEU A 205 20.44 10.19 3.72
C LEU A 205 19.49 9.75 4.83
N PHE A 206 18.42 9.04 4.50
CA PHE A 206 17.49 8.49 5.50
C PHE A 206 17.43 6.96 5.48
N LEU A 207 17.73 6.32 4.34
CA LEU A 207 17.76 4.86 4.26
C LEU A 207 18.91 4.26 5.06
N GLU A 208 20.12 4.82 4.99
CA GLU A 208 21.28 4.28 5.72
C GLU A 208 21.11 4.37 7.25
N PRO A 209 20.69 5.50 7.85
CA PRO A 209 20.47 5.56 9.29
C PRO A 209 19.36 4.62 9.79
N LEU A 210 18.34 4.38 8.95
CA LEU A 210 17.25 3.43 9.23
C LEU A 210 17.66 1.97 8.98
N ASN A 211 18.84 1.73 8.39
CA ASN A 211 19.28 0.42 7.92
C ASN A 211 18.29 -0.21 6.92
N PHE A 212 17.73 0.62 6.05
CA PHE A 212 16.86 0.18 4.96
C PHE A 212 17.71 0.02 3.69
N ALA A 213 17.60 -1.16 3.08
CA ALA A 213 18.17 -1.39 1.76
C ALA A 213 17.31 -0.68 0.70
N GLU A 214 17.95 -0.09 -0.31
CA GLU A 214 17.24 0.51 -1.44
C GLU A 214 16.62 -0.58 -2.31
N THR A 215 15.29 -0.62 -2.38
CA THR A 215 14.53 -1.65 -3.13
C THR A 215 14.02 -1.18 -4.49
N GLY A 216 14.09 0.13 -4.77
CA GLY A 216 13.49 0.74 -5.95
C GLY A 216 11.95 0.89 -5.91
N ASN A 217 11.29 0.33 -4.88
CA ASN A 217 9.83 0.24 -4.78
C ASN A 217 9.25 1.00 -3.58
N GLY A 218 9.96 2.02 -3.07
CA GLY A 218 9.48 2.87 -1.99
C GLY A 218 8.38 3.84 -2.43
N ALA A 219 7.57 4.30 -1.48
CA ALA A 219 6.60 5.37 -1.66
C ALA A 219 6.72 6.41 -0.54
N ALA A 220 6.50 7.68 -0.86
CA ALA A 220 6.42 8.78 0.11
C ALA A 220 5.06 9.46 -0.01
N ILE A 221 4.33 9.54 1.10
CA ILE A 221 2.95 10.06 1.15
C ILE A 221 2.91 11.24 2.14
N PRO A 222 2.67 12.48 1.66
CA PRO A 222 2.64 13.65 2.53
C PRO A 222 1.32 13.74 3.30
N LEU A 223 1.40 14.09 4.56
CA LEU A 223 0.26 14.38 5.43
C LEU A 223 -0.02 15.88 5.37
N ILE A 224 -1.09 16.26 4.69
CA ILE A 224 -1.42 17.66 4.36
C ILE A 224 -2.58 18.15 5.22
N VAL A 225 -2.35 19.18 6.03
CA VAL A 225 -3.34 19.83 6.88
C VAL A 225 -3.50 21.28 6.44
N ARG A 226 -4.72 21.70 6.09
CA ARG A 226 -5.03 23.09 5.64
C ARG A 226 -4.12 23.57 4.50
N GLY A 227 -3.84 22.70 3.54
CA GLY A 227 -2.96 23.01 2.40
C GLY A 227 -1.48 23.13 2.74
N ARG A 228 -1.05 22.68 3.93
CA ARG A 228 0.37 22.61 4.33
C ARG A 228 0.74 21.18 4.66
N ALA A 229 1.83 20.69 4.09
CA ALA A 229 2.38 19.39 4.48
C ALA A 229 3.05 19.51 5.86
N VAL A 230 2.59 18.72 6.83
CA VAL A 230 3.08 18.76 8.23
C VAL A 230 3.90 17.53 8.59
N ALA A 231 3.75 16.44 7.84
CA ALA A 231 4.53 15.22 7.96
C ALA A 231 4.57 14.48 6.62
N VAL A 232 5.41 13.47 6.51
CA VAL A 232 5.48 12.54 5.36
C VAL A 232 5.83 11.15 5.86
N ILE A 233 5.10 10.14 5.38
CA ILE A 233 5.44 8.75 5.62
C ILE A 233 6.17 8.18 4.41
N TYR A 234 7.34 7.60 4.63
CA TYR A 234 8.02 6.73 3.70
C TYR A 234 7.64 5.28 3.99
N ALA A 235 7.41 4.47 2.96
CA ALA A 235 7.12 3.04 3.10
C ALA A 235 7.73 2.24 1.94
N ASP A 236 8.27 1.06 2.23
CA ASP A 236 8.81 0.12 1.23
C ASP A 236 8.41 -1.34 1.51
N SER A 237 8.65 -2.22 0.53
CA SER A 237 8.32 -3.64 0.58
C SER A 237 9.42 -4.53 1.16
N ALA A 238 10.54 -3.96 1.64
CA ALA A 238 11.78 -4.65 2.05
C ALA A 238 12.47 -5.54 1.00
N SER A 239 11.71 -6.15 0.10
CA SER A 239 12.16 -7.06 -0.94
C SER A 239 12.23 -6.36 -2.30
N GLU A 240 13.25 -6.68 -3.09
CA GLU A 240 13.38 -6.16 -4.44
C GLU A 240 12.31 -6.81 -5.34
N GLY A 241 11.59 -5.99 -6.12
CA GLY A 241 10.56 -6.46 -7.06
C GLY A 241 9.14 -6.57 -6.51
N GLU A 242 8.93 -6.51 -5.19
CA GLU A 242 7.59 -6.41 -4.61
C GLU A 242 7.14 -4.96 -4.54
N THR A 243 5.90 -4.67 -4.94
CA THR A 243 5.35 -3.31 -4.92
C THR A 243 4.66 -3.03 -3.60
N VAL A 244 4.91 -1.85 -3.02
CA VAL A 244 4.12 -1.38 -1.88
C VAL A 244 2.71 -1.06 -2.33
N ASN A 245 1.74 -1.51 -1.56
CA ASN A 245 0.35 -1.15 -1.80
C ASN A 245 0.07 0.24 -1.19
N THR A 246 0.07 1.28 -2.03
CA THR A 246 0.02 2.67 -1.56
C THR A 246 -1.40 3.13 -1.26
N GLU A 247 -2.43 2.52 -1.87
CA GLU A 247 -3.81 3.01 -1.79
C GLU A 247 -4.38 3.00 -0.35
N PRO A 248 -4.19 1.95 0.47
CA PRO A 248 -4.55 1.95 1.88
C PRO A 248 -3.72 2.95 2.68
N LEU A 249 -2.42 3.06 2.41
CA LEU A 249 -1.54 3.99 3.11
C LEU A 249 -1.98 5.43 2.88
N GLU A 250 -2.29 5.80 1.64
CA GLU A 250 -2.81 7.12 1.27
C GLU A 250 -4.14 7.41 1.98
N THR A 251 -5.03 6.43 2.02
CA THR A 251 -6.31 6.54 2.73
C THR A 251 -6.09 6.80 4.23
N LEU A 252 -5.19 6.05 4.88
CA LEU A 252 -4.89 6.23 6.30
C LEU A 252 -4.23 7.58 6.59
N VAL A 253 -3.30 8.02 5.73
CA VAL A 253 -2.66 9.34 5.85
C VAL A 253 -3.69 10.46 5.69
N GLN A 254 -4.64 10.33 4.76
CA GLN A 254 -5.71 11.30 4.57
C GLN A 254 -6.64 11.38 5.79
N VAL A 255 -7.01 10.24 6.38
CA VAL A 255 -7.82 10.20 7.60
C VAL A 255 -7.07 10.78 8.80
N ALA A 256 -5.79 10.48 8.94
CA ALA A 256 -4.94 11.08 9.97
C ALA A 256 -4.86 12.61 9.79
N ALA A 257 -4.66 13.09 8.56
CA ALA A 257 -4.64 14.53 8.25
C ALA A 257 -5.94 15.23 8.63
N LEU A 258 -7.09 14.64 8.26
CA LEU A 258 -8.41 15.17 8.62
C LEU A 258 -8.61 15.20 10.14
N THR A 259 -8.19 14.14 10.83
CA THR A 259 -8.31 14.02 12.29
C THR A 259 -7.46 15.08 12.99
N VAL A 260 -6.21 15.29 12.53
CA VAL A 260 -5.35 16.38 13.03
C VAL A 260 -5.98 17.75 12.76
N ASP A 261 -6.52 17.98 11.56
CA ASP A 261 -7.15 19.25 11.18
C ASP A 261 -8.35 19.59 12.09
N LEU A 262 -9.27 18.63 12.28
CA LEU A 262 -10.45 18.79 13.14
C LEU A 262 -10.06 19.15 14.59
N ARG A 263 -9.00 18.55 15.12
CA ARG A 263 -8.52 18.83 16.48
C ARG A 263 -7.85 20.20 16.60
N ALA A 264 -7.06 20.58 15.60
CA ALA A 264 -6.45 21.91 15.54
C ALA A 264 -7.51 23.03 15.34
N GLY A 265 -8.68 22.72 14.77
CA GLY A 265 -9.76 23.68 14.52
C GLY A 265 -10.60 24.02 15.76
N GLY A 266 -10.62 23.16 16.78
CA GLY A 266 -11.44 23.36 17.98
C GLY A 266 -10.99 24.51 18.91
N HIS A 267 -9.78 25.05 18.72
CA HIS A 267 -9.21 26.09 19.60
C HIS A 267 -9.29 27.52 19.03
N SER A 268 -9.76 27.73 17.79
CA SER A 268 -9.88 29.06 17.17
C SER A 268 -11.33 29.46 16.92
N ALA A 269 -12.10 29.56 17.99
CA ALA A 269 -13.34 30.35 18.01
C ALA A 269 -13.39 31.23 19.26
N ARG A 270 -12.37 32.09 19.44
CA ARG A 270 -12.53 33.28 20.26
C ARG A 270 -13.01 34.39 19.32
N PRO A 271 -14.30 34.77 19.33
CA PRO A 271 -14.75 35.90 18.52
C PRO A 271 -13.95 37.13 18.95
N ALA A 272 -13.37 37.82 17.97
CA ALA A 272 -12.84 39.16 18.16
C ALA A 272 -13.97 39.99 18.81
N ARG A 273 -13.80 40.31 20.08
CA ARG A 273 -14.64 41.24 20.78
C ARG A 273 -14.26 42.60 20.21
N ASP A 274 -15.20 43.23 19.52
CA ASP A 274 -15.08 44.61 19.05
C ASP A 274 -14.73 45.52 20.24
N GLU A 275 -13.44 45.80 20.42
CA GLU A 275 -12.94 46.92 21.19
C GLU A 275 -12.50 48.01 20.22
N GLU A 276 -13.48 48.63 19.54
CA GLU A 276 -13.25 49.91 18.88
C GLU A 276 -14.56 50.71 18.78
N ALA A 277 -14.91 51.41 19.86
CA ALA A 277 -15.59 52.72 19.83
C ALA A 277 -15.95 53.22 21.24
N ALA A 278 -14.96 53.70 22.01
CA ALA A 278 -15.16 54.80 22.97
C ALA A 278 -13.83 55.24 23.60
N SER A 279 -13.11 56.14 22.93
CA SER A 279 -12.48 57.30 23.61
C SER A 279 -11.85 58.24 22.59
N THR A 280 -12.61 59.26 22.27
CA THR A 280 -12.13 60.51 21.70
C THR A 280 -11.82 61.46 22.87
N GLU A 281 -10.74 62.24 22.69
CA GLU A 281 -10.40 63.51 23.35
C GLU A 281 -9.43 63.55 24.56
N GLN A 282 -8.16 63.81 24.24
CA GLN A 282 -7.43 65.05 24.55
C GLN A 282 -7.17 65.41 26.04
N SER A 283 -5.91 65.26 26.51
CA SER A 283 -5.21 66.34 27.25
C SER A 283 -3.71 66.05 27.43
N THR A 284 -2.99 67.14 27.65
CA THR A 284 -1.57 67.43 27.48
C THR A 284 -0.63 67.02 28.62
N ALA A 285 0.62 66.75 28.24
CA ALA A 285 1.89 67.21 28.84
C ALA A 285 2.33 66.78 30.26
N ALA A 286 3.54 66.20 30.26
CA ALA A 286 4.64 66.34 31.24
C ALA A 286 4.58 65.57 32.59
N GLU A 287 5.51 64.60 32.70
CA GLU A 287 6.18 64.13 33.93
C GLU A 287 6.99 65.26 34.63
N PRO A 288 7.46 65.12 35.90
CA PRO A 288 7.56 63.90 36.73
C PRO A 288 7.12 64.00 38.23
N ASP A 289 7.00 62.81 38.84
CA ASP A 289 7.01 62.32 40.24
C ASP A 289 7.57 63.17 41.42
N PRO A 290 7.50 62.74 42.72
CA PRO A 290 6.52 61.90 43.46
C PRO A 290 6.27 62.39 44.92
N VAL A 291 5.10 62.16 45.55
CA VAL A 291 4.96 62.16 47.04
C VAL A 291 3.83 61.22 47.53
N ARG A 292 4.19 60.35 48.49
CA ARG A 292 3.35 59.51 49.37
C ARG A 292 2.43 60.33 50.30
N THR A 293 1.24 59.82 50.63
CA THR A 293 0.81 59.36 51.99
C THR A 293 -0.71 59.13 52.08
N ASP A 294 -1.08 57.96 52.63
CA ASP A 294 -2.16 57.60 53.57
C ASP A 294 -3.54 58.29 53.56
N GLU A 295 -4.59 57.45 53.58
CA GLU A 295 -5.77 57.42 54.49
C GLU A 295 -6.98 56.77 53.75
N VAL A 296 -7.42 55.57 54.13
CA VAL A 296 -8.47 55.25 55.15
C VAL A 296 -9.82 55.92 54.88
N TYR A 297 -10.79 55.17 54.35
CA TYR A 297 -12.26 55.23 54.59
C TYR A 297 -12.82 53.91 53.98
N SER A 298 -13.46 52.96 54.68
CA SER A 298 -14.57 52.96 55.65
C SER A 298 -15.92 53.42 55.08
N SER A 299 -16.63 52.50 54.42
CA SER A 299 -18.10 52.29 54.43
C SER A 299 -18.40 51.23 53.36
N GLY A 300 -18.97 50.06 53.62
CA GLY A 300 -20.21 49.81 54.34
C GLY A 300 -21.37 49.73 53.33
N ASN A 301 -21.75 48.53 52.89
CA ASN A 301 -23.17 48.21 52.72
C ASN A 301 -23.45 46.71 52.65
N GLU A 302 -24.50 46.36 53.38
CA GLU A 302 -25.15 45.06 53.55
C GLU A 302 -25.81 44.56 52.25
N PHE A 303 -25.93 43.24 52.06
CA PHE A 303 -27.22 42.53 52.15
C PHE A 303 -27.09 41.02 51.85
N ALA A 304 -27.88 40.27 52.62
CA ALA A 304 -28.53 38.99 52.30
C ALA A 304 -27.72 37.69 52.15
N THR A 305 -27.68 36.97 53.28
CA THR A 305 -27.91 35.53 53.42
C THR A 305 -28.83 34.89 52.37
N ILE A 306 -28.36 33.82 51.73
CA ILE A 306 -29.15 32.60 51.47
C ILE A 306 -28.27 31.39 51.84
N SER A 307 -28.74 30.62 52.81
CA SER A 307 -28.27 29.26 53.12
C SER A 307 -28.68 28.29 52.02
N SER A 308 -27.80 27.35 51.68
CA SER A 308 -28.19 26.00 51.25
C SER A 308 -26.99 25.07 51.38
N ASP A 309 -27.26 23.91 51.95
CA ASP A 309 -26.33 22.94 52.51
C ASP A 309 -25.47 22.17 51.49
N SER A 310 -24.29 21.83 52.00
CA SER A 310 -23.53 20.58 51.88
C SER A 310 -23.71 19.69 50.65
N TYR A 311 -22.61 19.51 49.90
CA TYR A 311 -22.04 18.18 49.67
C TYR A 311 -20.52 18.28 49.78
N ALA A 312 -19.97 17.44 50.65
CA ALA A 312 -18.55 17.20 50.78
C ALA A 312 -18.19 16.07 49.81
N GLU A 313 -17.29 16.32 48.88
CA GLU A 313 -16.50 15.28 48.21
C GLU A 313 -15.14 15.86 47.81
N ASP A 314 -14.17 15.48 48.64
CA ASP A 314 -12.80 15.06 48.33
C ASP A 314 -12.11 15.70 47.10
N GLN A 315 -11.42 16.82 47.35
CA GLN A 315 -10.39 17.32 46.45
C GLN A 315 -9.02 16.85 46.95
N SER A 316 -8.51 15.77 46.36
CA SER A 316 -7.08 15.47 46.39
C SER A 316 -6.37 16.43 45.44
N ALA A 317 -5.87 17.53 45.99
CA ALA A 317 -4.94 18.44 45.35
C ALA A 317 -3.60 17.72 45.11
N ALA A 318 -3.37 17.26 43.88
CA ALA A 318 -2.03 16.97 43.40
C ALA A 318 -1.46 18.27 42.83
N GLU A 319 -0.56 18.90 43.58
CA GLU A 319 0.30 19.98 43.12
C GLU A 319 1.11 19.50 41.91
N PHE A 320 0.72 19.91 40.71
CA PHE A 320 1.58 19.83 39.53
C PHE A 320 2.60 20.97 39.64
N ARG A 321 3.81 20.59 40.03
CA ARG A 321 5.02 21.42 40.02
C ARG A 321 5.46 21.59 38.56
N GLU A 322 5.39 22.82 38.05
CA GLU A 322 6.04 23.21 36.81
C GLU A 322 7.56 23.15 37.01
N GLU A 323 8.22 22.12 36.45
CA GLU A 323 9.67 22.12 36.28
C GLU A 323 10.02 22.74 34.92
N GLU A 324 10.37 24.02 34.99
CA GLU A 324 10.98 24.82 33.95
C GLU A 324 12.39 24.26 33.64
N TYR A 325 12.51 23.51 32.54
CA TYR A 325 13.77 22.92 32.10
C TYR A 325 14.63 23.96 31.38
N ASN A 326 15.42 24.73 32.15
CA ASN A 326 16.53 25.53 31.64
C ASN A 326 17.85 24.76 31.79
N GLY A 327 18.12 23.86 30.84
CA GLY A 327 19.38 23.14 30.73
C GLY A 327 20.39 23.89 29.85
N ALA A 328 21.04 24.92 30.40
CA ALA A 328 22.28 25.46 29.82
C ALA A 328 23.43 24.50 30.17
N VAL A 329 23.81 23.64 29.22
CA VAL A 329 24.99 22.78 29.34
C VAL A 329 26.22 23.65 29.09
N ALA A 330 26.98 23.88 30.16
CA ALA A 330 28.34 24.40 30.09
C ALA A 330 29.22 23.36 29.38
N VAL A 331 29.73 23.72 28.21
CA VAL A 331 30.76 22.95 27.50
C VAL A 331 32.08 23.23 28.20
N GLU A 332 32.58 22.20 28.88
CA GLU A 332 33.91 22.16 29.48
C GLU A 332 34.94 22.02 28.35
N GLU A 333 35.87 22.98 28.31
CA GLU A 333 36.94 23.13 27.34
C GLU A 333 37.96 21.98 27.52
N ALA A 334 37.95 21.01 26.59
CA ALA A 334 38.90 19.90 26.59
C ALA A 334 40.25 20.34 25.98
N GLU A 335 41.32 20.10 26.72
CA GLU A 335 42.70 20.36 26.31
C GLU A 335 43.14 19.52 25.10
N PRO A 336 44.00 20.05 24.21
CA PRO A 336 44.47 19.34 23.03
C PRO A 336 45.54 18.28 23.40
N ILE A 337 45.25 17.02 23.06
CA ILE A 337 46.21 15.92 23.10
C ILE A 337 47.19 16.11 21.93
N GLN A 338 48.46 16.35 22.26
CA GLN A 338 49.57 16.36 21.31
C GLN A 338 49.85 14.94 20.85
N GLN A 339 49.66 14.68 19.55
CA GLN A 339 50.00 13.41 18.93
C GLN A 339 51.47 13.49 18.47
N GLU A 340 52.33 12.68 19.12
CA GLU A 340 53.71 12.47 18.72
C GLU A 340 53.77 11.88 17.31
N VAL A 341 54.52 12.56 16.45
CA VAL A 341 54.88 12.15 15.10
C VAL A 341 56.11 11.25 15.25
N GLU A 342 55.94 9.93 15.12
CA GLU A 342 57.08 9.05 14.93
C GLU A 342 57.46 9.03 13.45
N ASP A 343 58.60 9.66 13.19
CA ASP A 343 59.41 9.55 11.97
C ASP A 343 59.70 8.08 11.65
N PHE A 344 59.25 7.60 10.49
CA PHE A 344 59.87 6.45 9.84
C PHE A 344 60.46 6.87 8.49
N ALA A 345 61.79 6.93 8.50
CA ALA A 345 62.63 7.39 7.41
C ALA A 345 62.76 6.36 6.28
N ALA A 346 63.02 6.92 5.11
CA ALA A 346 63.23 6.32 3.80
C ALA A 346 64.37 5.30 3.68
N ALA A 347 64.13 4.30 2.82
CA ALA A 347 65.00 3.65 1.82
C ALA A 347 64.23 2.40 1.35
N ASP A 348 64.11 2.00 0.09
CA ASP A 348 65.09 2.00 -1.00
C ASP A 348 64.37 1.88 -2.35
N GLU A 349 65.04 2.36 -3.39
CA GLU A 349 64.72 2.18 -4.80
C GLU A 349 64.85 0.70 -5.21
N GLU A 350 63.93 0.17 -6.03
CA GLU A 350 64.22 -0.78 -7.13
C GLU A 350 62.93 -1.09 -7.94
N GLU A 351 62.79 -0.44 -9.10
CA GLU A 351 62.21 -1.04 -10.31
C GLU A 351 63.28 -1.96 -10.98
N PRO A 352 62.98 -2.86 -11.96
CA PRO A 352 61.77 -2.98 -12.79
C PRO A 352 61.29 -4.43 -13.09
N ALA A 353 60.19 -4.49 -13.87
CA ALA A 353 59.88 -5.51 -14.89
C ALA A 353 59.43 -6.92 -14.45
N ALA A 354 58.11 -7.14 -14.53
CA ALA A 354 57.57 -8.39 -15.03
C ALA A 354 56.27 -8.11 -15.81
N GLU A 355 56.34 -8.32 -17.12
CA GLU A 355 55.20 -8.40 -18.02
C GLU A 355 54.38 -9.64 -17.65
N GLU A 356 53.18 -9.47 -17.10
CA GLU A 356 52.16 -10.51 -17.16
C GLU A 356 51.02 -10.05 -18.06
N SER A 357 51.05 -10.65 -19.24
CA SER A 357 49.98 -10.71 -20.24
C SER A 357 48.67 -11.18 -19.60
N PHE A 358 47.71 -10.28 -19.46
CA PHE A 358 46.32 -10.67 -19.29
C PHE A 358 45.69 -10.92 -20.66
N GLU A 359 45.30 -12.18 -20.85
CA GLU A 359 44.52 -12.66 -21.98
C GLU A 359 43.22 -11.87 -22.12
N THR A 360 43.02 -11.35 -23.33
CA THR A 360 41.76 -10.81 -23.82
C THR A 360 40.61 -11.81 -23.64
N PRO A 361 39.48 -11.45 -23.00
CA PRO A 361 38.29 -12.27 -23.06
C PRO A 361 37.75 -12.27 -24.50
N GLN A 362 37.46 -13.48 -24.95
CA GLN A 362 37.03 -13.82 -26.31
C GLN A 362 35.82 -13.00 -26.75
N SER A 363 35.90 -12.52 -27.98
CA SER A 363 34.81 -11.93 -28.74
C SER A 363 33.61 -12.88 -28.77
N TYR A 364 32.49 -12.43 -28.21
CA TYR A 364 31.21 -13.05 -28.49
C TYR A 364 30.91 -12.91 -29.98
N ALA A 365 30.74 -14.07 -30.62
CA ALA A 365 30.32 -14.18 -32.00
C ALA A 365 29.01 -13.40 -32.20
N ALA A 366 29.02 -12.54 -33.21
CA ALA A 366 27.84 -11.88 -33.74
C ALA A 366 26.78 -12.94 -34.06
N PHE A 367 25.69 -12.92 -33.30
CA PHE A 367 24.47 -13.60 -33.66
C PHE A 367 23.82 -12.76 -34.75
N GLU A 368 24.01 -13.15 -36.01
CA GLU A 368 23.26 -12.63 -37.15
C GLU A 368 21.77 -12.89 -36.93
N ALA A 369 21.05 -11.86 -36.49
CA ALA A 369 19.60 -11.85 -36.57
C ALA A 369 19.20 -11.94 -38.07
N PRO A 370 18.26 -12.82 -38.44
CA PRO A 370 17.72 -12.81 -39.79
C PRO A 370 17.07 -11.46 -40.05
N VAL A 371 17.63 -10.73 -41.01
CA VAL A 371 17.02 -9.54 -41.61
C VAL A 371 15.75 -10.01 -42.30
N TYR A 372 14.60 -9.77 -41.66
CA TYR A 372 13.30 -9.91 -42.30
C TYR A 372 13.09 -8.66 -43.15
N GLU A 373 13.40 -8.76 -44.44
CA GLU A 373 12.93 -7.77 -45.42
C GLU A 373 11.41 -7.95 -45.56
N PRO A 374 10.58 -6.96 -45.17
CA PRO A 374 9.19 -7.01 -45.56
C PRO A 374 9.12 -6.80 -47.08
N GLU A 375 8.75 -7.84 -47.81
CA GLU A 375 8.23 -7.68 -49.17
C GLU A 375 7.00 -6.77 -49.08
N ILE A 376 7.17 -5.52 -49.51
CA ILE A 376 6.09 -4.58 -49.72
C ILE A 376 5.35 -5.07 -50.96
N GLU A 377 4.36 -5.95 -50.75
CA GLU A 377 3.39 -6.27 -51.78
C GLU A 377 2.65 -5.00 -52.20
N ALA A 378 2.53 -4.87 -53.52
CA ALA A 378 2.05 -3.71 -54.23
C ALA A 378 0.69 -3.23 -53.70
N VAL A 379 0.61 -1.92 -53.49
CA VAL A 379 -0.63 -1.16 -53.38
C VAL A 379 -1.48 -1.46 -54.62
N VAL A 380 -2.49 -2.32 -54.45
CA VAL A 380 -3.59 -2.42 -55.41
C VAL A 380 -4.49 -1.22 -55.16
N GLU A 381 -4.42 -0.25 -56.06
CA GLU A 381 -5.41 0.82 -56.18
C GLU A 381 -6.79 0.19 -56.40
N PHE A 382 -7.60 0.15 -55.34
CA PHE A 382 -9.03 -0.14 -55.45
C PHE A 382 -9.76 1.18 -55.71
N GLU A 383 -10.11 1.42 -56.97
CA GLU A 383 -11.14 2.41 -57.33
C GLU A 383 -12.46 1.96 -56.71
N ALA A 384 -12.86 2.59 -55.61
CA ALA A 384 -14.20 2.45 -55.06
C ALA A 384 -15.13 3.40 -55.83
N ASP A 385 -15.85 2.84 -56.79
CA ASP A 385 -17.05 3.44 -57.37
C ASP A 385 -18.07 3.68 -56.25
N VAL A 386 -18.32 4.97 -55.96
CA VAL A 386 -19.38 5.41 -55.07
C VAL A 386 -20.71 5.21 -55.79
N GLN A 387 -21.37 4.08 -55.51
CA GLN A 387 -22.77 3.90 -55.89
C GLN A 387 -23.66 4.18 -54.67
N GLU A 388 -24.16 5.42 -54.65
CA GLU A 388 -25.19 5.92 -53.75
C GLU A 388 -26.49 5.12 -53.96
N ALA A 389 -26.81 4.23 -53.02
CA ALA A 389 -28.10 3.56 -52.96
C ALA A 389 -28.61 3.60 -51.52
N ALA A 390 -29.47 4.58 -51.25
CA ALA A 390 -30.26 4.65 -50.02
C ALA A 390 -31.40 3.61 -50.08
N PRO A 391 -31.58 2.78 -49.03
CA PRO A 391 -32.87 2.17 -48.75
C PRO A 391 -33.61 2.97 -47.67
N GLU A 392 -34.78 3.45 -48.05
CA GLU A 392 -35.82 4.02 -47.19
C GLU A 392 -36.35 2.92 -46.26
N ILE A 393 -35.94 2.94 -44.98
CA ILE A 393 -36.47 2.02 -43.96
C ILE A 393 -37.73 2.64 -43.37
N VAL A 394 -38.88 2.12 -43.78
CA VAL A 394 -40.18 2.34 -43.16
C VAL A 394 -40.20 1.60 -41.82
N MET A 395 -40.25 2.35 -40.71
CA MET A 395 -40.48 1.79 -39.38
C MET A 395 -41.97 1.51 -39.20
N GLU A 396 -42.35 0.23 -39.25
CA GLU A 396 -43.66 -0.27 -38.84
C GLU A 396 -43.62 -0.55 -37.33
N ALA A 397 -44.33 0.26 -36.56
CA ALA A 397 -44.46 0.12 -35.11
C ALA A 397 -45.37 -1.07 -34.78
N ALA A 398 -44.79 -2.14 -34.25
CA ALA A 398 -45.53 -3.23 -33.62
C ALA A 398 -45.57 -3.00 -32.11
N GLU A 399 -46.72 -2.56 -31.61
CA GLU A 399 -47.06 -2.55 -30.18
C GLU A 399 -47.23 -4.00 -29.71
N ALA A 400 -46.34 -4.48 -28.84
CA ALA A 400 -46.54 -5.73 -28.12
C ALA A 400 -47.00 -5.40 -26.69
N GLU A 401 -48.28 -5.61 -26.43
CA GLU A 401 -48.88 -5.67 -25.10
C GLU A 401 -48.20 -6.78 -24.28
N TYR A 402 -47.46 -6.39 -23.24
CA TYR A 402 -46.91 -7.31 -22.26
C TYR A 402 -47.88 -7.39 -21.07
N THR A 403 -48.63 -8.49 -20.98
CA THR A 403 -49.53 -8.77 -19.86
C THR A 403 -48.75 -9.31 -18.67
N PHE A 404 -48.82 -8.57 -17.56
CA PHE A 404 -48.26 -8.91 -16.27
C PHE A 404 -49.11 -10.01 -15.61
N ALA A 405 -48.57 -11.22 -15.48
CA ALA A 405 -49.22 -12.32 -14.76
C ALA A 405 -48.99 -12.14 -13.25
N GLU A 406 -50.09 -12.21 -12.49
CA GLU A 406 -50.16 -12.09 -11.04
C GLU A 406 -49.23 -13.09 -10.32
N GLU A 407 -48.47 -12.56 -9.36
CA GLU A 407 -47.67 -13.31 -8.40
C GLU A 407 -48.57 -14.18 -7.52
N GLY A 408 -48.32 -15.49 -7.56
CA GLY A 408 -48.90 -16.46 -6.63
C GLY A 408 -48.13 -16.51 -5.32
N ASP A 409 -48.88 -16.51 -4.23
CA ASP A 409 -48.48 -16.81 -2.85
C ASP A 409 -47.49 -17.99 -2.77
N PHE A 410 -46.25 -17.70 -2.39
CA PHE A 410 -45.27 -18.71 -1.99
C PHE A 410 -45.10 -18.67 -0.47
N ALA A 411 -45.87 -19.50 0.23
CA ALA A 411 -45.71 -19.74 1.67
C ALA A 411 -44.48 -20.65 1.91
N PRO A 412 -43.57 -20.31 2.83
CA PRO A 412 -42.42 -21.17 3.13
C PRO A 412 -42.86 -22.40 3.96
N PRO A 413 -42.27 -23.59 3.71
CA PRO A 413 -42.54 -24.77 4.50
C PRO A 413 -41.86 -24.65 5.88
N SER A 414 -42.63 -24.93 6.92
CA SER A 414 -42.13 -25.15 8.28
C SER A 414 -41.73 -26.62 8.40
N GLU A 415 -40.42 -26.89 8.48
CA GLU A 415 -39.93 -28.21 8.87
C GLU A 415 -39.55 -28.25 10.36
N GLU A 416 -40.21 -29.19 11.00
CA GLU A 416 -40.28 -29.50 12.42
C GLU A 416 -39.07 -30.38 12.79
N ILE A 417 -38.05 -29.79 13.44
CA ILE A 417 -36.90 -30.54 13.95
C ILE A 417 -37.31 -31.28 15.22
N LYS A 418 -37.45 -32.61 15.11
CA LYS A 418 -37.61 -33.52 16.24
C LYS A 418 -36.30 -33.64 17.01
N ALA A 419 -36.37 -33.37 18.31
CA ALA A 419 -35.32 -33.67 19.27
C ALA A 419 -35.30 -35.17 19.57
N GLU A 420 -34.18 -35.82 19.31
CA GLU A 420 -33.92 -37.21 19.69
C GLU A 420 -32.71 -37.25 20.64
N GLU A 421 -33.03 -37.56 21.90
CA GLU A 421 -32.32 -38.49 22.78
C GLU A 421 -30.82 -38.27 23.07
N ALA A 422 -30.55 -37.54 24.15
CA ALA A 422 -29.27 -37.56 24.85
C ALA A 422 -29.29 -38.67 25.92
N GLU A 423 -28.65 -39.82 25.62
CA GLU A 423 -28.30 -40.81 26.64
C GLU A 423 -26.98 -40.46 27.33
N ALA A 424 -26.98 -40.74 28.62
CA ALA A 424 -25.96 -40.43 29.60
C ALA A 424 -24.69 -41.29 29.43
N PHE A 425 -23.53 -40.68 29.70
CA PHE A 425 -22.37 -41.43 30.16
C PHE A 425 -21.74 -40.79 31.39
N VAL A 426 -21.36 -41.69 32.28
CA VAL A 426 -21.15 -41.56 33.72
C VAL A 426 -19.65 -41.41 34.02
N GLU A 427 -19.35 -40.44 34.90
CA GLU A 427 -18.47 -40.50 36.08
C GLU A 427 -17.17 -41.34 36.03
N ALA A 428 -16.02 -40.67 36.20
CA ALA A 428 -14.82 -41.14 36.92
C ALA A 428 -13.93 -39.92 37.22
N GLU A 429 -14.01 -39.37 38.43
CA GLU A 429 -13.12 -39.61 39.58
C GLU A 429 -11.75 -38.89 39.49
N ALA A 430 -11.52 -38.11 40.54
CA ALA A 430 -10.38 -37.26 40.79
C ALA A 430 -9.24 -38.01 41.48
N GLU A 431 -7.99 -37.58 41.27
CA GLU A 431 -6.98 -37.49 42.34
C GLU A 431 -5.97 -36.35 42.05
N PRO A 432 -5.56 -35.57 43.08
CA PRO A 432 -4.50 -34.58 42.97
C PRO A 432 -3.18 -35.13 43.56
N VAL A 433 -2.09 -35.11 42.79
CA VAL A 433 -0.75 -35.43 43.32
C VAL A 433 0.00 -34.14 43.64
N SER A 434 0.23 -34.01 44.94
CA SER A 434 1.03 -33.02 45.65
C SER A 434 2.53 -33.27 45.50
N THR A 435 3.29 -32.17 45.49
CA THR A 435 4.68 -31.94 45.96
C THR A 435 5.73 -33.06 45.90
N LEU A 436 6.93 -32.72 45.40
CA LEU A 436 8.18 -32.85 46.17
C LEU A 436 9.34 -32.10 45.53
N ALA A 437 10.06 -31.36 46.38
CA ALA A 437 11.32 -30.72 46.14
C ALA A 437 12.48 -31.74 46.05
N GLY A 438 13.61 -31.35 45.45
CA GLY A 438 14.90 -31.89 45.86
C GLY A 438 16.00 -32.02 44.80
N THR A 439 16.93 -31.05 44.85
CA THR A 439 18.39 -31.24 44.92
C THR A 439 19.24 -31.76 43.75
N ASN A 440 20.29 -30.96 43.50
CA ASN A 440 21.70 -31.31 43.20
C ASN A 440 22.09 -31.78 41.79
N GLY A 441 23.17 -31.18 41.28
CA GLY A 441 24.00 -31.85 40.26
C GLY A 441 24.89 -30.96 39.40
N ASP A 442 25.72 -30.12 40.02
CA ASP A 442 26.91 -29.55 39.39
C ASP A 442 27.89 -30.69 39.03
N GLN A 443 28.37 -30.78 37.78
CA GLN A 443 29.72 -31.22 37.38
C GLN A 443 29.93 -31.44 35.86
N ASN A 444 31.00 -30.83 35.36
CA ASN A 444 31.98 -31.29 34.36
C ASN A 444 31.61 -31.41 32.86
N GLY A 445 32.15 -30.45 32.08
CA GLY A 445 33.30 -30.72 31.18
C GLY A 445 33.01 -31.15 29.72
N PRO A 446 33.62 -30.50 28.71
CA PRO A 446 33.35 -30.79 27.30
C PRO A 446 34.22 -31.93 26.74
N ALA A 447 33.59 -32.82 25.95
CA ALA A 447 34.28 -33.85 25.17
C ALA A 447 34.36 -33.43 23.69
N VAL A 448 35.60 -33.34 23.24
CA VAL A 448 36.07 -33.24 21.85
C VAL A 448 35.58 -34.45 21.04
N VAL A 449 35.00 -34.22 19.87
CA VAL A 449 34.89 -35.26 18.82
C VAL A 449 35.35 -34.69 17.48
N GLU A 450 36.54 -35.13 17.13
CA GLU A 450 37.23 -35.08 15.84
C GLU A 450 36.74 -36.24 14.95
N ALA A 451 36.65 -36.01 13.63
CA ALA A 451 36.54 -36.96 12.49
C ALA A 451 35.37 -36.60 11.54
N ALA A 452 35.44 -36.68 10.22
CA ALA A 452 36.50 -36.97 9.26
C ALA A 452 35.97 -36.58 7.85
N ALA A 453 36.87 -36.12 6.98
CA ALA A 453 36.57 -35.75 5.59
C ALA A 453 36.43 -36.98 4.65
N PRO A 454 35.57 -36.93 3.60
CA PRO A 454 35.49 -37.98 2.59
C PRO A 454 36.50 -37.80 1.44
N LYS A 455 37.13 -38.91 1.02
CA LYS A 455 38.02 -39.02 -0.15
C LYS A 455 37.24 -39.33 -1.45
N PRO A 456 37.78 -38.94 -2.62
CA PRO A 456 37.08 -38.98 -3.91
C PRO A 456 37.20 -40.33 -4.66
N VAL A 457 36.15 -40.64 -5.44
CA VAL A 457 36.03 -41.81 -6.32
C VAL A 457 36.73 -41.54 -7.66
N ARG A 458 37.68 -42.41 -8.04
CA ARG A 458 38.27 -42.47 -9.38
C ARG A 458 37.70 -43.66 -10.16
N SER A 459 37.42 -43.38 -11.43
CA SER A 459 37.01 -44.28 -12.50
C SER A 459 38.08 -45.30 -12.90
N ARG A 460 37.63 -46.46 -13.38
CA ARG A 460 38.11 -47.19 -14.58
C ARG A 460 37.51 -48.59 -14.61
N PHE A 461 36.77 -48.92 -15.67
CA PHE A 461 36.77 -50.26 -16.24
C PHE A 461 36.63 -50.15 -17.75
N SER A 462 37.62 -50.69 -18.46
CA SER A 462 37.58 -50.97 -19.88
C SER A 462 37.24 -52.44 -20.10
N GLU A 463 36.65 -52.70 -21.25
CA GLU A 463 36.77 -53.91 -22.08
C GLU A 463 36.40 -55.28 -21.49
N ARG A 464 35.29 -55.82 -22.00
CA ARG A 464 35.34 -57.07 -22.78
C ARG A 464 34.21 -57.18 -23.79
#